data_AF-K1U744-F1
#
_entry.id   AF-K1U744-F1
#
_cell.length_a   1.000
_cell.length_b   1.000
_cell.length_c   1.000
_cell.angle_alpha   90.00
_cell.angle_beta   90.00
_cell.angle_gamma   90.00
#
_symmetry.space_group_name_H-M   'P 1'
#
loop_
_entity.id
_entity.type
_entity.pdbx_description
1 polymer ?
#
loop_
_entity_poly.entity_id
_entity_poly.type
_entity_poly.pdbx_seq_one_letter_code
_entity_poly.pdbx_strand_id
1 'polypeptide(L)'
;MKRIITYSIIALLQASVALAQTSVSLVKTSSKPKLQKREKYEWQGEIPTYVETLKKELTYPMAWGNSPIRNFKKWKKTARAKVFECMMTPPKAAAAWDMEVLGEEQRDGYKAQKIAFNINAYSRITAYLLIPDGKGPFPTVNALHDHGAHLFIGKEKMIRPFFTPEEKDSPTKQALCQEILDDADAWAKQLYDNQYVGDYLAKHGYIVFSADAPMWGERGRKEG
;
A
#
# COMPACT_ATOMS: atom_id res chain seq x y z
N MET A 1 9.34 -25.19 51.09
CA MET A 1 9.86 -26.56 50.92
C MET A 1 10.06 -26.83 49.44
N LYS A 2 11.32 -26.95 49.01
CA LYS A 2 11.71 -27.24 47.61
C LYS A 2 11.44 -28.73 47.31
N ARG A 3 10.85 -29.04 46.16
CA ARG A 3 10.92 -30.40 45.59
C ARG A 3 11.30 -30.32 44.12
N ILE A 4 12.49 -30.84 43.87
CA ILE A 4 13.11 -31.12 42.59
C ILE A 4 12.49 -32.42 42.09
N ILE A 5 12.09 -32.48 40.82
CA ILE A 5 11.72 -33.75 40.17
C ILE A 5 12.58 -33.89 38.91
N THR A 6 13.58 -34.74 39.04
CA THR A 6 14.38 -35.36 37.98
C THR A 6 13.56 -36.48 37.33
N TYR A 7 13.56 -36.56 36.00
CA TYR A 7 13.16 -37.77 35.29
C TYR A 7 14.35 -38.31 34.49
N SER A 8 14.82 -39.46 34.96
CA SER A 8 15.86 -40.29 34.36
C SER A 8 15.29 -41.09 33.18
N ILE A 9 16.15 -41.21 32.19
CA ILE A 9 16.06 -41.96 30.94
C ILE A 9 15.80 -43.45 31.22
N ILE A 10 14.80 -44.03 30.55
CA ILE A 10 14.62 -45.48 30.44
C ILE A 10 15.13 -45.92 29.07
N ALA A 11 16.17 -46.73 29.10
CA ALA A 11 16.67 -47.54 27.99
C ALA A 11 16.22 -49.00 28.16
N LEU A 12 16.34 -49.76 27.06
CA LEU A 12 16.15 -51.21 26.83
C LEU A 12 14.82 -51.59 26.16
N LEU A 13 14.76 -52.53 25.21
CA LEU A 13 15.70 -53.17 24.28
C LEU A 13 14.81 -54.15 23.50
N GLN A 14 14.75 -54.13 22.18
CA GLN A 14 14.32 -55.31 21.43
C GLN A 14 15.15 -55.50 20.17
N ALA A 15 15.57 -56.74 20.02
CA ALA A 15 16.56 -57.22 19.08
C ALA A 15 15.92 -57.67 17.76
N SER A 16 16.64 -57.36 16.67
CA SER A 16 16.92 -58.23 15.53
C SER A 16 15.75 -58.86 14.75
N VAL A 17 15.42 -58.25 13.61
CA VAL A 17 15.11 -59.00 12.38
C VAL A 17 16.02 -58.47 11.28
N ALA A 18 16.90 -59.33 10.78
CA ALA A 18 17.81 -59.04 9.68
C ALA A 18 17.18 -59.43 8.34
N LEU A 19 17.64 -58.74 7.30
CA LEU A 19 17.61 -59.11 5.87
C LEU A 19 16.30 -58.87 5.09
N ALA A 20 16.12 -57.60 4.71
CA ALA A 20 15.75 -57.23 3.34
C ALA A 20 16.26 -55.80 3.05
N GLN A 21 17.59 -55.62 2.98
CA GLN A 21 18.16 -54.40 2.41
C GLN A 21 18.03 -54.48 0.89
N THR A 22 16.87 -54.11 0.37
CA THR A 22 16.83 -53.55 -0.99
C THR A 22 17.59 -52.24 -0.91
N SER A 23 18.78 -52.22 -1.51
CA SER A 23 19.55 -51.02 -1.73
C SER A 23 18.72 -50.04 -2.55
N VAL A 24 18.01 -49.15 -1.86
CA VAL A 24 17.57 -47.91 -2.47
C VAL A 24 18.85 -47.17 -2.80
N SER A 25 19.28 -47.31 -4.06
CA SER A 25 20.37 -46.55 -4.64
C SER A 25 20.13 -45.09 -4.25
N LEU A 26 21.06 -44.56 -3.44
CA LEU A 26 21.15 -43.14 -3.16
C LEU A 26 21.16 -42.47 -4.54
N VAL A 27 20.06 -41.83 -4.92
CA VAL A 27 19.99 -41.03 -6.14
C VAL A 27 21.09 -39.99 -5.94
N LYS A 28 22.20 -40.18 -6.67
CA LYS A 28 23.29 -39.20 -6.75
C LYS A 28 22.61 -37.87 -7.05
N THR A 29 22.63 -36.98 -6.07
CA THR A 29 22.24 -35.59 -6.26
C THR A 29 22.96 -35.10 -7.51
N SER A 30 22.18 -34.73 -8.51
CA SER A 30 22.67 -34.12 -9.75
C SER A 30 23.72 -33.07 -9.37
N SER A 31 24.96 -33.25 -9.82
CA SER A 31 26.02 -32.28 -9.55
C SER A 31 25.55 -30.95 -10.10
N LYS A 32 25.36 -29.96 -9.23
CA LYS A 32 24.93 -28.61 -9.62
C LYS A 32 25.72 -28.19 -10.86
N PRO A 33 25.06 -27.76 -11.95
CA PRO A 33 25.76 -27.42 -13.17
C PRO A 33 26.85 -26.42 -12.84
N LYS A 34 28.08 -26.69 -13.30
CA LYS A 34 29.22 -25.81 -13.10
C LYS A 34 28.88 -24.48 -13.77
N LEU A 35 28.61 -23.46 -12.96
CA LEU A 35 28.30 -22.12 -13.46
C LEU A 35 29.48 -21.67 -14.34
N GLN A 36 29.16 -21.31 -15.58
CA GLN A 36 30.14 -20.73 -16.49
C GLN A 36 30.57 -19.38 -15.92
N LYS A 37 31.87 -19.24 -15.63
CA LYS A 37 32.45 -18.00 -15.12
C LYS A 37 33.37 -17.40 -16.16
N ARG A 38 33.25 -16.09 -16.37
CA ARG A 38 34.20 -15.28 -17.15
C ARG A 38 34.90 -14.33 -16.19
N GLU A 39 36.15 -14.01 -16.48
CA GLU A 39 36.94 -13.05 -15.68
C GLU A 39 36.42 -11.62 -15.81
N LYS A 40 35.90 -11.26 -17.00
CA LYS A 40 35.25 -9.98 -17.27
C LYS A 40 33.75 -10.12 -17.11
N TYR A 41 33.17 -9.25 -16.31
CA TYR A 41 31.74 -9.15 -16.06
C TYR A 41 31.40 -7.68 -15.78
N GLU A 42 30.18 -7.29 -16.15
CA GLU A 42 29.68 -5.93 -15.94
C GLU A 42 28.78 -5.84 -14.71
N TRP A 43 28.33 -6.98 -14.18
CA TRP A 43 27.32 -7.08 -13.14
C TRP A 43 27.81 -7.93 -11.97
N GLN A 44 27.53 -7.49 -10.74
CA GLN A 44 27.72 -8.24 -9.51
C GLN A 44 26.35 -8.40 -8.81
N GLY A 45 25.78 -9.60 -8.94
CA GLY A 45 24.35 -9.79 -8.65
C GLY A 45 23.51 -8.96 -9.63
N GLU A 46 22.53 -8.22 -9.09
CA GLU A 46 21.64 -7.35 -9.87
C GLU A 46 22.19 -5.91 -10.03
N ILE A 47 23.46 -5.67 -9.66
CA ILE A 47 24.04 -4.32 -9.60
C ILE A 47 25.19 -4.20 -10.60
N PRO A 48 25.25 -3.12 -11.41
CA PRO A 48 26.38 -2.90 -12.31
C PRO A 48 27.64 -2.53 -11.52
N THR A 49 28.80 -2.99 -11.97
CA THR A 49 30.09 -2.76 -11.29
C THR A 49 30.51 -1.29 -11.24
N TYR A 50 29.90 -0.44 -12.09
CA TYR A 50 30.12 1.01 -12.13
C TYR A 50 29.08 1.83 -11.34
N VAL A 51 28.26 1.20 -10.49
CA VAL A 51 27.23 1.89 -9.69
C VAL A 51 27.81 3.05 -8.86
N GLU A 52 29.01 2.90 -8.30
CA GLU A 52 29.65 3.95 -7.50
C GLU A 52 30.07 5.16 -8.34
N THR A 53 30.32 4.97 -9.64
CA THR A 53 30.55 6.07 -10.57
C THR A 53 29.25 6.79 -10.89
N LEU A 54 28.17 6.05 -11.20
CA LEU A 54 26.85 6.63 -11.47
C LEU A 54 26.33 7.47 -10.30
N LYS A 55 26.55 7.01 -9.06
CA LYS A 55 26.15 7.76 -7.85
C LYS A 55 26.78 9.15 -7.78
N LYS A 56 27.97 9.36 -8.34
CA LYS A 56 28.65 10.67 -8.34
C LYS A 56 27.97 11.69 -9.25
N GLU A 57 27.20 11.24 -10.24
CA GLU A 57 26.45 12.12 -11.14
C GLU A 57 25.16 12.67 -10.50
N LEU A 58 24.66 12.00 -9.45
CA LEU A 58 23.46 12.37 -8.72
C LEU A 58 23.75 13.51 -7.71
N THR A 59 23.97 14.72 -8.24
CA THR A 59 24.40 15.89 -7.45
C THR A 59 23.26 16.61 -6.71
N TYR A 60 22.00 16.36 -7.11
CA TYR A 60 20.78 16.95 -6.53
C TYR A 60 20.91 18.46 -6.21
N PRO A 61 21.16 19.33 -7.20
CA PRO A 61 21.52 20.73 -6.97
C PRO A 61 20.44 21.55 -6.25
N MET A 62 19.19 21.09 -6.24
CA MET A 62 18.08 21.73 -5.52
C MET A 62 17.86 21.17 -4.11
N ALA A 63 18.60 20.15 -3.67
CA ALA A 63 18.61 19.75 -2.26
C ALA A 63 19.05 20.96 -1.40
N TRP A 64 18.38 21.19 -0.28
CA TRP A 64 18.59 22.41 0.52
C TRP A 64 20.06 22.63 0.91
N GLY A 65 20.76 21.56 1.31
CA GLY A 65 22.20 21.62 1.62
C GLY A 65 23.08 21.91 0.40
N ASN A 66 22.75 21.33 -0.76
CA ASN A 66 23.57 21.41 -1.97
C ASN A 66 23.33 22.70 -2.77
N SER A 67 22.20 23.37 -2.56
CA SER A 67 21.79 24.51 -3.38
C SER A 67 22.66 25.75 -3.16
N PRO A 68 23.13 26.43 -4.22
CA PRO A 68 23.80 27.72 -4.06
C PRO A 68 22.86 28.82 -3.54
N ILE A 69 21.54 28.59 -3.57
CA ILE A 69 20.53 29.54 -3.09
C ILE A 69 20.37 29.39 -1.57
N ARG A 70 21.04 30.24 -0.80
CA ARG A 70 21.00 30.20 0.68
C ARG A 70 19.80 30.93 1.29
N ASN A 71 19.12 31.78 0.53
CA ASN A 71 17.86 32.38 0.99
C ASN A 71 16.72 31.35 0.87
N PHE A 72 16.15 30.91 1.99
CA PHE A 72 15.13 29.85 2.02
C PHE A 72 13.89 30.16 1.17
N LYS A 73 13.37 31.40 1.23
CA LYS A 73 12.20 31.80 0.44
C LYS A 73 12.48 31.71 -1.06
N LYS A 74 13.67 32.18 -1.49
CA LYS A 74 14.12 32.09 -2.88
C LYS A 74 14.33 30.64 -3.31
N TRP A 75 14.99 29.84 -2.48
CA TRP A 75 15.20 28.41 -2.73
C TRP A 75 13.89 27.67 -2.88
N LYS A 76 12.94 27.83 -1.94
CA LYS A 76 11.64 27.16 -1.97
C LYS A 76 10.89 27.45 -3.27
N LYS A 77 10.91 28.70 -3.74
CA LYS A 77 10.30 29.09 -5.02
C LYS A 77 10.99 28.38 -6.20
N THR A 78 12.32 28.41 -6.25
CA THR A 78 13.10 27.79 -7.34
C THR A 78 12.99 26.26 -7.35
N ALA A 79 13.14 25.61 -6.20
CA ALA A 79 13.01 24.17 -6.05
C ALA A 79 11.60 23.69 -6.41
N ARG A 80 10.55 24.40 -5.99
CA ARG A 80 9.16 24.09 -6.37
C ARG A 80 8.95 24.19 -7.87
N ALA A 81 9.50 25.21 -8.53
CA ALA A 81 9.42 25.33 -9.98
C ALA A 81 10.10 24.14 -10.69
N LYS A 82 11.27 23.71 -10.19
CA LYS A 82 11.97 22.53 -10.72
C LYS A 82 11.15 21.24 -10.55
N VAL A 83 10.45 21.06 -9.41
CA VAL A 83 9.54 19.92 -9.23
C VAL A 83 8.45 19.92 -10.29
N PHE A 84 7.80 21.06 -10.55
CA PHE A 84 6.77 21.15 -11.60
C PHE A 84 7.32 20.88 -13.00
N GLU A 85 8.52 21.36 -13.31
CA GLU A 85 9.21 21.04 -14.56
C GLU A 85 9.42 19.53 -14.71
N CYS A 86 9.88 18.85 -13.65
CA CYS A 86 10.09 17.40 -13.65
C CYS A 86 8.79 16.60 -13.69
N MET A 87 7.68 17.15 -13.19
CA MET A 87 6.34 16.54 -13.31
C MET A 87 5.75 16.64 -14.73
N MET A 88 6.43 17.35 -15.64
CA MET A 88 5.99 17.58 -17.02
C MET A 88 4.64 18.31 -17.11
N THR A 89 4.02 18.29 -18.29
CA THR A 89 2.74 18.97 -18.54
C THR A 89 1.61 18.27 -17.76
N PRO A 90 0.85 18.99 -16.91
CA PRO A 90 -0.30 18.42 -16.23
C PRO A 90 -1.40 18.03 -17.24
N PRO A 91 -2.30 17.09 -16.88
CA PRO A 91 -3.43 16.75 -17.73
C PRO A 91 -4.32 17.97 -17.96
N LYS A 92 -5.05 17.98 -19.08
CA LYS A 92 -6.03 19.04 -19.38
C LYS A 92 -7.03 19.18 -18.23
N ALA A 93 -7.19 20.39 -17.71
CA ALA A 93 -8.12 20.66 -16.62
C ALA A 93 -9.58 20.37 -17.05
N ALA A 94 -10.37 19.84 -16.12
CA ALA A 94 -11.82 19.71 -16.31
C ALA A 94 -12.48 21.10 -16.39
N ALA A 95 -13.61 21.20 -17.08
CA ALA A 95 -14.39 22.44 -17.11
C ALA A 95 -14.97 22.80 -15.73
N ALA A 96 -15.34 21.78 -14.94
CA ALA A 96 -15.75 21.89 -13.55
C ALA A 96 -15.47 20.55 -12.83
N TRP A 97 -15.34 20.61 -11.50
CA TRP A 97 -15.22 19.41 -10.66
C TRP A 97 -16.46 18.52 -10.73
N ASP A 98 -17.65 19.12 -10.85
CA ASP A 98 -18.94 18.42 -11.02
C ASP A 98 -19.16 17.30 -9.99
N MET A 99 -18.98 17.64 -8.71
CA MET A 99 -19.04 16.67 -7.61
C MET A 99 -20.47 16.19 -7.39
N GLU A 100 -20.62 14.87 -7.25
CA GLU A 100 -21.88 14.18 -6.99
C GLU A 100 -21.73 13.27 -5.77
N VAL A 101 -22.75 13.20 -4.92
CA VAL A 101 -22.81 12.23 -3.82
C VAL A 101 -23.53 10.98 -4.34
N LEU A 102 -22.80 9.87 -4.45
CA LEU A 102 -23.33 8.58 -4.91
C LEU A 102 -24.04 7.83 -3.77
N GLY A 103 -23.59 8.04 -2.54
CA GLY A 103 -24.20 7.48 -1.35
C GLY A 103 -23.62 8.09 -0.09
N GLU A 104 -24.38 7.98 0.99
CA GLU A 104 -23.97 8.47 2.29
C GLU A 104 -24.53 7.59 3.42
N GLU A 105 -23.82 7.58 4.54
CA GLU A 105 -24.29 6.98 5.79
C GLU A 105 -23.86 7.85 6.98
N GLN A 106 -24.73 7.94 7.99
CA GLN A 106 -24.38 8.57 9.25
C GLN A 106 -23.61 7.57 10.12
N ARG A 107 -22.47 8.02 10.67
CA ARG A 107 -21.67 7.29 11.67
C ARG A 107 -21.66 8.07 12.99
N ASP A 108 -21.02 7.52 14.01
CA ASP A 108 -20.92 8.12 15.34
C ASP A 108 -20.07 9.41 15.31
N GLY A 109 -20.74 10.56 15.18
CA GLY A 109 -20.15 11.90 15.21
C GLY A 109 -19.72 12.47 13.85
N TYR A 110 -20.00 11.78 12.75
CA TYR A 110 -19.68 12.24 11.39
C TYR A 110 -20.52 11.53 10.33
N LYS A 111 -20.69 12.18 9.18
CA LYS A 111 -21.27 11.61 7.97
C LYS A 111 -20.19 11.10 7.03
N ALA A 112 -20.35 9.88 6.51
CA ALA A 112 -19.52 9.33 5.46
C ALA A 112 -20.23 9.48 4.10
N GLN A 113 -19.53 9.98 3.09
CA GLN A 113 -20.02 10.13 1.72
C GLN A 113 -19.08 9.43 0.73
N LYS A 114 -19.67 8.74 -0.25
CA LYS A 114 -18.98 8.26 -1.44
C LYS A 114 -19.36 9.25 -2.54
N ILE A 115 -18.35 9.91 -3.08
CA ILE A 115 -18.54 10.99 -4.06
C ILE A 115 -17.88 10.63 -5.38
N ALA A 116 -18.40 11.17 -6.48
CA ALA A 116 -17.76 11.16 -7.78
C ALA A 116 -17.44 12.59 -8.23
N PHE A 117 -16.29 12.81 -8.86
CA PHE A 117 -15.91 14.12 -9.37
C PHE A 117 -14.86 14.01 -10.49
N ASN A 118 -14.75 15.05 -11.32
CA ASN A 118 -13.82 15.12 -12.43
C ASN A 118 -12.44 15.57 -11.93
N ILE A 119 -11.43 14.70 -12.00
CA ILE A 119 -10.05 15.05 -11.61
C ILE A 119 -9.28 15.76 -12.75
N ASN A 120 -9.71 15.56 -13.98
CA ASN A 120 -9.24 16.25 -15.18
C ASN A 120 -10.30 16.11 -16.30
N ALA A 121 -10.03 16.65 -17.50
CA ALA A 121 -10.98 16.64 -18.62
C ALA A 121 -11.34 15.24 -19.14
N TYR A 122 -10.64 14.20 -18.72
CA TYR A 122 -10.75 12.84 -19.25
C TYR A 122 -11.28 11.83 -18.23
N SER A 123 -11.21 12.15 -16.93
CA SER A 123 -11.40 11.16 -15.86
C SER A 123 -12.27 11.71 -14.75
N ARG A 124 -13.36 10.99 -14.49
CA ARG A 124 -14.19 11.08 -13.30
C ARG A 124 -13.84 9.91 -12.39
N ILE A 125 -13.58 10.19 -11.13
CA ILE A 125 -13.17 9.18 -10.14
C ILE A 125 -14.09 9.21 -8.93
N THR A 126 -14.10 8.12 -8.18
CA THR A 126 -14.77 8.02 -6.88
C THR A 126 -13.79 8.30 -5.73
N ALA A 127 -14.33 8.76 -4.61
CA ALA A 127 -13.59 9.02 -3.38
C ALA A 127 -14.51 8.88 -2.16
N TYR A 128 -13.90 8.73 -0.98
CA TYR A 128 -14.60 8.89 0.29
C TYR A 128 -14.36 10.28 0.87
N LEU A 129 -15.42 10.85 1.41
CA LEU A 129 -15.43 12.13 2.12
C LEU A 129 -16.15 11.95 3.46
N LEU A 130 -15.42 12.12 4.56
CA LEU A 130 -15.96 12.10 5.91
C LEU A 130 -16.10 13.53 6.41
N ILE A 131 -17.27 13.86 6.96
CA ILE A 131 -17.64 15.21 7.39
C ILE A 131 -18.11 15.13 8.85
N PRO A 132 -17.40 15.76 9.80
CA PRO A 132 -17.82 15.79 11.20
C PRO A 132 -19.20 16.44 11.37
N ASP A 133 -19.95 15.98 12.37
CA ASP A 133 -21.21 16.60 12.74
C ASP A 133 -20.98 18.01 13.31
N GLY A 134 -21.96 18.89 13.15
CA GLY A 134 -21.93 20.26 13.68
C GLY A 134 -21.64 21.32 12.63
N LYS A 135 -21.27 22.52 13.10
CA LYS A 135 -21.01 23.68 12.23
C LYS A 135 -19.51 23.90 12.12
N GLY A 136 -19.00 23.86 10.89
CA GLY A 136 -17.60 24.16 10.57
C GLY A 136 -17.24 25.66 10.71
N PRO A 137 -16.07 26.08 10.22
CA PRO A 137 -15.15 25.31 9.38
C PRO A 137 -14.41 24.22 10.15
N PHE A 138 -14.25 23.06 9.52
CA PHE A 138 -13.43 21.98 10.05
C PHE A 138 -12.06 21.97 9.36
N PRO A 139 -10.97 21.66 10.07
CA PRO A 139 -9.70 21.33 9.42
C PRO A 139 -9.89 20.13 8.49
N THR A 140 -9.13 20.09 7.38
CA THR A 140 -9.25 19.02 6.37
C THR A 140 -7.95 18.23 6.25
N VAL A 141 -8.08 16.90 6.17
CA VAL A 141 -6.99 15.97 5.92
C VAL A 141 -7.24 15.25 4.60
N ASN A 142 -6.25 15.31 3.70
CA ASN A 142 -6.19 14.46 2.52
C ASN A 142 -5.42 13.17 2.89
N ALA A 143 -6.16 12.09 3.12
CA ALA A 143 -5.62 10.79 3.50
C ALA A 143 -5.17 10.01 2.25
N LEU A 144 -3.86 9.97 2.02
CA LEU A 144 -3.26 9.20 0.94
C LEU A 144 -2.93 7.79 1.44
N HIS A 145 -3.36 6.77 0.71
CA HIS A 145 -3.06 5.38 1.05
C HIS A 145 -1.65 4.97 0.61
N ASP A 146 -1.09 3.96 1.27
CA ASP A 146 0.20 3.38 0.90
C ASP A 146 0.12 2.51 -0.37
N HIS A 147 1.29 2.23 -0.95
CA HIS A 147 1.42 1.31 -2.09
C HIS A 147 1.10 -0.14 -1.68
N GLY A 148 1.77 -0.63 -0.63
CA GLY A 148 1.54 -1.94 0.00
C GLY A 148 1.74 -3.19 -0.87
N ALA A 149 2.02 -3.01 -2.16
CA ALA A 149 1.95 -4.07 -3.19
C ALA A 149 0.57 -4.79 -3.22
N HIS A 150 -0.45 -4.13 -2.67
CA HIS A 150 -1.81 -4.63 -2.55
C HIS A 150 -2.74 -3.64 -3.23
N LEU A 151 -3.20 -4.03 -4.42
CA LEU A 151 -3.86 -3.16 -5.41
C LEU A 151 -5.39 -3.24 -5.35
N PHE A 152 -5.95 -4.29 -4.75
CA PHE A 152 -7.38 -4.56 -4.75
C PHE A 152 -8.19 -3.47 -4.02
N ILE A 153 -7.63 -2.89 -2.96
CA ILE A 153 -8.18 -1.77 -2.20
C ILE A 153 -7.25 -0.56 -2.23
N GLY A 154 -7.79 0.65 -2.12
CA GLY A 154 -6.99 1.88 -2.07
C GLY A 154 -7.45 2.80 -0.94
N LYS A 155 -8.41 3.68 -1.21
CA LYS A 155 -9.03 4.58 -0.23
C LYS A 155 -9.63 3.83 0.96
N GLU A 156 -10.06 2.58 0.74
CA GLU A 156 -10.56 1.65 1.76
C GLU A 156 -9.48 1.29 2.80
N LYS A 157 -8.19 1.42 2.49
CA LYS A 157 -7.11 1.27 3.47
C LYS A 157 -7.14 2.37 4.53
N MET A 158 -7.71 3.53 4.20
CA MET A 158 -7.74 4.72 5.07
C MET A 158 -9.09 4.90 5.76
N ILE A 159 -10.19 4.61 5.07
CA ILE A 159 -11.56 4.84 5.51
C ILE A 159 -12.33 3.52 5.41
N ARG A 160 -13.07 3.18 6.48
CA ARG A 160 -13.87 1.95 6.52
C ARG A 160 -14.87 1.92 5.37
N PRO A 161 -14.87 0.87 4.52
CA PRO A 161 -15.75 0.78 3.37
C PRO A 161 -17.22 0.90 3.73
N PHE A 162 -17.97 1.53 2.84
CA PHE A 162 -19.41 1.42 2.77
C PHE A 162 -19.85 1.50 1.30
N PHE A 163 -21.06 1.02 1.04
CA PHE A 163 -21.47 0.73 -0.32
C PHE A 163 -22.85 1.31 -0.57
N THR A 164 -23.00 1.91 -1.75
CA THR A 164 -24.25 2.45 -2.28
C THR A 164 -25.30 1.35 -2.47
N PRO A 165 -26.58 1.70 -2.63
CA PRO A 165 -27.62 0.71 -2.96
C PRO A 165 -27.31 -0.07 -4.25
N GLU A 166 -26.75 0.58 -5.27
CA GLU A 166 -26.39 -0.04 -6.55
C GLU A 166 -25.27 -1.09 -6.39
N GLU A 167 -24.32 -0.85 -5.50
CA GLU A 167 -23.25 -1.80 -5.18
C GLU A 167 -23.75 -3.01 -4.39
N LYS A 168 -24.99 -2.97 -3.88
CA LYS A 168 -25.59 -4.05 -3.09
C LYS A 168 -26.81 -4.68 -3.78
N ASP A 169 -27.10 -4.33 -5.03
CA ASP A 169 -28.34 -4.69 -5.71
C ASP A 169 -28.50 -6.19 -6.06
N SER A 170 -27.44 -6.97 -5.94
CA SER A 170 -27.41 -8.38 -6.32
C SER A 170 -26.48 -9.20 -5.41
N PRO A 171 -26.72 -10.52 -5.25
CA PRO A 171 -25.91 -11.37 -4.38
C PRO A 171 -24.41 -11.36 -4.73
N THR A 172 -24.07 -11.32 -6.02
CA THR A 172 -22.67 -11.27 -6.47
C THR A 172 -21.99 -9.96 -6.05
N LYS A 173 -22.65 -8.81 -6.20
CA LYS A 173 -22.07 -7.55 -5.75
C LYS A 173 -21.99 -7.45 -4.22
N GLN A 174 -22.95 -8.02 -3.51
CA GLN A 174 -22.90 -8.11 -2.04
C GLN A 174 -21.70 -8.93 -1.57
N ALA A 175 -21.40 -10.05 -2.23
CA ALA A 175 -20.21 -10.85 -1.93
C ALA A 175 -18.92 -10.06 -2.18
N LEU A 176 -18.84 -9.30 -3.28
CA LEU A 176 -17.70 -8.41 -3.55
C LEU A 176 -17.56 -7.30 -2.50
N CYS A 177 -18.68 -6.69 -2.09
CA CYS A 177 -18.67 -5.70 -1.00
C CYS A 177 -18.13 -6.30 0.30
N GLN A 178 -18.51 -7.54 0.61
CA GLN A 178 -17.99 -8.23 1.78
C GLN A 178 -16.49 -8.52 1.66
N GLU A 179 -16.02 -8.95 0.48
CA GLU A 179 -14.59 -9.18 0.22
C GLU A 179 -13.76 -7.89 0.39
N ILE A 180 -14.25 -6.76 -0.14
CA ILE A 180 -13.62 -5.45 0.03
C ILE A 180 -13.56 -5.05 1.52
N LEU A 181 -14.64 -5.29 2.26
CA LEU A 181 -14.70 -4.98 3.70
C LEU A 181 -13.74 -5.86 4.50
N ASP A 182 -13.75 -7.17 4.26
CA ASP A 182 -12.89 -8.14 4.95
C ASP A 182 -11.40 -7.83 4.70
N ASP A 183 -11.06 -7.48 3.45
CA ASP A 183 -9.71 -7.10 3.08
C ASP A 183 -9.27 -5.78 3.71
N ALA A 184 -10.15 -4.78 3.73
CA ALA A 184 -9.89 -3.51 4.42
C ALA A 184 -9.75 -3.68 5.94
N ASP A 185 -10.60 -4.51 6.57
CA ASP A 185 -10.54 -4.80 8.01
C ASP A 185 -9.23 -5.54 8.34
N ALA A 186 -8.83 -6.50 7.50
CA ALA A 186 -7.54 -7.18 7.62
C ALA A 186 -6.37 -6.19 7.49
N TRP A 187 -6.44 -5.26 6.53
CA TRP A 187 -5.41 -4.24 6.33
C TRP A 187 -5.27 -3.33 7.56
N ALA A 188 -6.40 -2.79 8.07
CA ALA A 188 -6.42 -1.95 9.25
C ALA A 188 -5.86 -2.69 10.48
N LYS A 189 -6.24 -3.97 10.65
CA LYS A 189 -5.75 -4.81 11.75
C LYS A 189 -4.24 -5.08 11.67
N GLN A 190 -3.70 -5.30 10.49
CA GLN A 190 -2.29 -5.65 10.30
C GLN A 190 -1.37 -4.44 10.37
N LEU A 191 -1.79 -3.28 9.87
CA LEU A 191 -0.90 -2.15 9.61
C LEU A 191 -1.27 -0.85 10.34
N TYR A 192 -2.49 -0.77 10.89
CA TYR A 192 -3.00 0.45 11.51
C TYR A 192 -3.65 0.19 12.88
N ASP A 193 -3.15 -0.79 13.62
CA ASP A 193 -3.61 -1.12 14.99
C ASP A 193 -5.14 -1.32 15.09
N ASN A 194 -5.74 -1.92 14.04
CA ASN A 194 -7.18 -2.14 13.94
C ASN A 194 -8.01 -0.83 13.97
N GLN A 195 -7.42 0.27 13.49
CA GLN A 195 -8.03 1.59 13.41
C GLN A 195 -7.99 2.12 11.98
N TYR A 196 -9.16 2.44 11.43
CA TYR A 196 -9.23 3.26 10.22
C TYR A 196 -8.86 4.70 10.57
N VAL A 197 -7.75 5.18 10.00
CA VAL A 197 -7.20 6.52 10.28
C VAL A 197 -8.19 7.61 9.90
N GLY A 198 -8.89 7.46 8.78
CA GLY A 198 -9.86 8.44 8.34
C GLY A 198 -11.06 8.53 9.28
N ASP A 199 -11.62 7.39 9.69
CA ASP A 199 -12.72 7.34 10.66
C ASP A 199 -12.31 7.93 12.01
N TYR A 200 -11.09 7.62 12.48
CA TYR A 200 -10.54 8.22 13.69
C TYR A 200 -10.50 9.74 13.58
N LEU A 201 -9.92 10.28 12.52
CA LEU A 201 -9.80 11.73 12.32
C LEU A 201 -11.17 12.40 12.18
N ALA A 202 -12.11 11.79 11.46
CA ALA A 202 -13.46 12.32 11.30
C ALA A 202 -14.18 12.47 12.64
N LYS A 203 -14.09 11.45 13.50
CA LYS A 203 -14.63 11.49 14.86
C LYS A 203 -13.99 12.58 15.74
N HIS A 204 -12.78 13.03 15.39
CA HIS A 204 -12.04 14.09 16.10
C HIS A 204 -12.14 15.46 15.42
N GLY A 205 -13.15 15.68 14.56
CA GLY A 205 -13.47 17.00 14.02
C GLY A 205 -12.70 17.40 12.76
N TYR A 206 -12.13 16.44 12.04
CA TYR A 206 -11.49 16.68 10.75
C TYR A 206 -12.38 16.25 9.59
N ILE A 207 -12.50 17.07 8.55
CA ILE A 207 -12.95 16.55 7.26
C ILE A 207 -11.84 15.64 6.73
N VAL A 208 -12.20 14.43 6.29
CA VAL A 208 -11.22 13.50 5.71
C VAL A 208 -11.64 13.17 4.29
N PHE A 209 -10.73 13.42 3.35
CA PHE A 209 -10.89 13.03 1.96
C PHE A 209 -9.87 11.93 1.63
N SER A 210 -10.31 10.87 0.97
CA SER A 210 -9.44 9.79 0.48
C SER A 210 -9.88 9.33 -0.90
N ALA A 211 -8.94 9.26 -1.84
CA ALA A 211 -9.16 8.78 -3.19
C ALA A 211 -8.08 7.77 -3.57
N ASP A 212 -8.42 6.88 -4.50
CA ASP A 212 -7.50 5.87 -4.99
C ASP A 212 -6.36 6.50 -5.80
N ALA A 213 -5.14 5.98 -5.65
CA ALA A 213 -4.08 6.16 -6.63
C ALA A 213 -4.45 5.43 -7.94
N PRO A 214 -3.95 5.88 -9.11
CA PRO A 214 -4.13 5.12 -10.35
C PRO A 214 -3.60 3.70 -10.16
N MET A 215 -4.36 2.68 -10.60
CA MET A 215 -4.11 1.24 -10.46
C MET A 215 -4.57 0.60 -9.14
N TRP A 216 -5.11 1.36 -8.18
CA TRP A 216 -5.67 0.83 -6.93
C TRP A 216 -7.18 0.92 -6.89
N GLY A 217 -7.83 -0.02 -6.19
CA GLY A 217 -9.25 0.04 -5.88
C GLY A 217 -10.11 0.26 -7.13
N GLU A 218 -10.97 1.26 -7.08
CA GLU A 218 -11.89 1.58 -8.19
C GLU A 218 -11.19 2.27 -9.37
N ARG A 219 -9.91 2.62 -9.20
CA ARG A 219 -9.03 3.08 -10.27
C ARG A 219 -8.06 1.99 -10.74
N GLY A 220 -8.35 0.74 -10.37
CA GLY A 220 -7.63 -0.46 -10.74
C GLY A 220 -7.80 -0.87 -12.20
N ARG A 221 -7.20 -2.01 -12.54
CA ARG A 221 -7.30 -2.61 -13.87
C ARG A 221 -8.48 -3.56 -13.93
N LYS A 222 -8.98 -3.79 -15.15
CA LYS A 222 -10.01 -4.82 -15.39
C LYS A 222 -9.47 -6.23 -15.10
N GLU A 223 -8.18 -6.44 -15.29
CA GLU A 223 -7.51 -7.74 -15.17
C GLU A 223 -7.19 -8.15 -13.72
N GLY A 224 -7.36 -7.24 -12.75
CA GLY A 224 -6.76 -7.35 -11.40
C GLY A 224 -5.35 -6.76 -11.39
#